data_AF-A0A6F8VC21-F1
#
_entry.id   AF-A0A6F8VC21-F1
#
_cell.length_a   1.000
_cell.length_b   1.000
_cell.length_c   1.000
_cell.angle_alpha   90.00
_cell.angle_beta   90.00
_cell.angle_gamma   90.00
#
_symmetry.space_group_name_H-M   'P 1'
#
loop_
_entity.id
_entity.type
_entity.pdbx_description
1 polymer ?
#
loop_
_entity_poly.entity_id
_entity_poly.type
_entity_poly.pdbx_seq_one_letter_code
_entity_poly.pdbx_strand_id
1 'polypeptide(L)'
;MTPHQFAQKWKASQLKERSAFPLRPTPKPGHEAELKKRTLTNLYNARPAWLANAHRELDQAVAAAYGWEDYTPEMPDEEILRRLLALNRERGAIHSPVGVKQ
;
A
#
# COMPACT_ATOMS: atom_id res chain seq x y z
N MET A 1 -9.78 -36.66 21.54
CA MET A 1 -8.59 -35.98 20.99
C MET A 1 -7.52 -37.04 20.82
N THR A 2 -7.10 -37.33 19.60
CA THR A 2 -6.13 -38.42 19.34
C THR A 2 -4.70 -37.94 19.65
N PRO A 3 -3.76 -38.85 19.95
CA PRO A 3 -2.36 -38.49 20.19
C PRO A 3 -1.74 -37.69 19.03
N HIS A 4 -2.13 -37.99 17.80
CA HIS A 4 -1.72 -37.23 16.62
C HIS A 4 -2.25 -35.77 16.64
N GLN A 5 -3.51 -35.57 17.03
CA GLN A 5 -4.11 -34.23 17.14
C GLN A 5 -3.44 -33.39 18.24
N PHE A 6 -3.01 -34.03 19.34
CA PHE A 6 -2.25 -33.37 20.40
C PHE A 6 -0.88 -32.89 19.89
N ALA A 7 -0.13 -33.74 19.19
CA ALA A 7 1.19 -33.39 18.67
C ALA A 7 1.15 -32.21 17.67
N GLN A 8 0.10 -32.13 16.85
CA GLN A 8 -0.09 -31.00 15.92
C GLN A 8 -0.41 -29.69 16.66
N LYS A 9 -1.31 -29.72 17.65
CA LYS A 9 -1.61 -28.56 18.50
C LYS A 9 -0.39 -28.09 19.29
N TRP A 10 0.40 -29.02 19.80
CA TRP A 10 1.63 -28.73 20.56
C TRP A 10 2.69 -28.06 19.70
N LYS A 11 2.94 -28.57 18.48
CA LYS A 11 3.83 -27.91 17.50
C LYS A 11 3.37 -26.51 17.12
N ALA A 12 2.06 -26.30 16.94
CA ALA A 12 1.49 -24.98 16.64
C ALA A 12 1.65 -23.98 17.81
N SER A 13 1.58 -24.45 19.07
CA SER A 13 1.82 -23.62 20.25
C SER A 13 3.28 -23.17 20.36
N GLN A 14 4.23 -24.09 20.13
CA GLN A 14 5.66 -23.78 20.15
C GLN A 14 6.07 -22.77 19.06
N LEU A 15 5.45 -22.86 17.89
CA LEU A 15 5.66 -21.88 16.82
C LEU A 15 5.05 -20.50 17.15
N LYS A 16 3.90 -20.49 17.84
CA LYS A 16 3.21 -19.28 18.32
C LYS A 16 3.99 -18.55 19.44
N GLU A 17 4.63 -19.29 20.34
CA GLU A 17 5.46 -18.72 21.41
C GLU A 17 6.79 -18.15 20.88
N ARG A 18 7.33 -18.73 19.80
CA ARG A 18 8.61 -18.29 19.19
C ARG A 18 8.47 -17.19 18.14
N SER A 19 7.28 -16.95 17.59
CA SER A 19 7.08 -15.88 16.61
C SER A 19 6.72 -14.57 17.29
N ALA A 20 7.55 -13.54 17.13
CA ALA A 20 7.21 -12.15 17.47
C ALA A 20 6.11 -11.54 16.57
N PHE A 21 5.55 -12.34 15.65
CA PHE A 21 4.50 -11.92 14.72
C PHE A 21 3.11 -12.24 15.28
N PRO A 22 2.15 -11.33 15.12
CA PRO A 22 0.78 -11.59 15.51
C PRO A 22 0.20 -12.76 14.72
N LEU A 23 -0.68 -13.52 15.36
CA LEU A 23 -1.40 -14.61 14.71
C LEU A 23 -2.17 -14.09 13.49
N ARG A 24 -2.11 -14.84 12.39
CA ARG A 24 -2.93 -14.55 11.22
C ARG A 24 -4.41 -14.63 11.62
N PRO A 25 -5.22 -13.58 11.39
CA PRO A 25 -6.65 -13.63 11.68
C PRO A 25 -7.29 -14.76 10.87
N THR A 26 -7.96 -15.69 11.54
CA THR A 26 -8.76 -16.72 10.89
C THR A 26 -10.22 -16.27 10.79
N PRO A 27 -10.93 -16.63 9.69
CA PRO A 27 -12.36 -16.39 9.58
C PRO A 27 -13.15 -16.99 10.75
N LYS A 28 -14.15 -16.26 11.24
CA LYS A 28 -15.20 -16.86 12.06
C LYS A 28 -15.98 -17.88 11.20
N PRO A 29 -16.39 -19.03 11.76
CA PRO A 29 -17.20 -20.01 11.04
C PRO A 29 -18.43 -19.34 10.41
N GLY A 30 -18.71 -19.63 9.14
CA GLY A 30 -19.83 -19.04 8.39
C GLY A 30 -19.57 -17.64 7.80
N HIS A 31 -18.38 -17.05 7.97
CA HIS A 31 -18.01 -15.77 7.35
C HIS A 31 -16.92 -15.91 6.28
N GLU A 32 -16.60 -17.14 5.89
CA GLU A 32 -15.56 -17.47 4.92
C GLU A 32 -15.82 -16.86 3.54
N ALA A 33 -17.08 -16.86 3.08
CA ALA A 33 -17.47 -16.27 1.80
C ALA A 33 -17.28 -14.74 1.80
N GLU A 34 -17.66 -14.05 2.88
CA GLU A 34 -17.47 -12.60 3.02
C GLU A 34 -16.00 -12.22 3.18
N LEU A 35 -15.22 -13.03 3.88
CA LEU A 35 -13.76 -12.82 3.98
C LEU A 35 -13.05 -13.02 2.65
N LYS A 36 -13.47 -13.99 1.82
CA LYS A 36 -12.93 -14.15 0.46
C LYS A 36 -13.16 -12.92 -0.43
N LYS A 37 -14.23 -12.15 -0.19
CA LYS A 37 -14.51 -10.91 -0.95
C LYS A 37 -13.64 -9.73 -0.51
N ARG A 38 -12.96 -9.79 0.63
CA ARG A 38 -12.11 -8.69 1.15
C ARG A 38 -10.72 -8.69 0.49
N THR A 39 -10.70 -8.55 -0.83
CA THR A 39 -9.48 -8.37 -1.60
C THR A 39 -9.23 -6.89 -1.85
N LEU A 40 -7.97 -6.50 -2.07
CA LEU A 40 -7.65 -5.13 -2.47
C LEU A 40 -8.38 -4.76 -3.76
N THR A 41 -8.39 -5.65 -4.76
CA THR A 41 -9.14 -5.44 -6.01
C THR A 41 -10.60 -5.07 -5.76
N ASN A 42 -11.31 -5.83 -4.92
CA ASN A 42 -12.71 -5.54 -4.60
C ASN A 42 -12.87 -4.22 -3.83
N LEU A 43 -11.96 -3.94 -2.89
CA LEU A 43 -11.97 -2.69 -2.13
C LEU A 43 -11.77 -1.47 -3.03
N TYR A 44 -10.80 -1.53 -3.95
CA TYR A 44 -10.50 -0.45 -4.89
C TYR A 44 -11.56 -0.29 -5.97
N ASN A 45 -12.22 -1.37 -6.41
CA ASN A 45 -13.36 -1.29 -7.32
C ASN A 45 -14.59 -0.66 -6.64
N ALA A 46 -14.86 -1.01 -5.38
CA ALA A 46 -15.99 -0.44 -4.63
C ALA A 46 -15.76 1.02 -4.21
N ARG A 47 -14.49 1.41 -4.04
CA ARG A 47 -14.00 2.74 -3.65
C ARG A 47 -14.91 3.45 -2.63
N PRO A 48 -15.06 2.89 -1.41
CA PRO A 48 -15.91 3.48 -0.38
C PRO A 48 -15.43 4.89 0.02
N ALA A 49 -16.33 5.72 0.53
CA ALA A 49 -16.05 7.13 0.83
C ALA A 49 -14.82 7.35 1.73
N TRP A 50 -14.63 6.52 2.76
CA TRP A 50 -13.46 6.61 3.64
C TRP A 50 -12.14 6.41 2.89
N LEU A 51 -12.12 5.50 1.89
CA LEU A 51 -10.93 5.23 1.09
C LEU A 51 -10.66 6.40 0.15
N ALA A 52 -11.71 6.94 -0.48
CA ALA A 52 -11.58 8.13 -1.31
C ALA A 52 -11.07 9.34 -0.52
N ASN A 53 -11.54 9.52 0.72
CA ASN A 53 -11.08 10.59 1.60
C ASN A 53 -9.61 10.40 2.00
N ALA A 54 -9.22 9.19 2.39
CA ALA A 54 -7.84 8.87 2.74
C ALA A 54 -6.88 9.12 1.55
N HIS A 55 -7.29 8.80 0.33
CA HIS A 55 -6.51 9.13 -0.87
C HIS A 55 -6.40 10.65 -1.07
N ARG A 56 -7.47 11.43 -0.91
CA ARG A 56 -7.37 12.90 -1.03
C ARG A 56 -6.44 13.52 -0.01
N GLU A 57 -6.49 13.08 1.25
CA GLU A 57 -5.59 13.55 2.30
C GLU A 57 -4.13 13.24 1.96
N LEU A 58 -3.87 12.03 1.45
CA LEU A 58 -2.55 11.63 0.99
C LEU A 58 -2.06 12.50 -0.18
N ASP A 59 -2.91 12.70 -1.19
CA ASP A 59 -2.54 13.46 -2.39
C ASP A 59 -2.24 14.94 -2.04
N GLN A 60 -3.02 15.54 -1.13
CA GLN A 60 -2.75 16.89 -0.61
C GLN A 60 -1.41 16.97 0.13
N ALA A 61 -1.09 15.99 0.98
CA ALA A 61 0.17 15.95 1.69
C ALA A 61 1.36 15.79 0.73
N VAL A 62 1.21 14.98 -0.32
CA VAL A 62 2.22 14.80 -1.37
C VAL A 62 2.39 16.10 -2.15
N ALA A 63 1.31 16.74 -2.60
CA ALA A 63 1.36 18.01 -3.31
C ALA A 63 2.08 19.09 -2.49
N ALA A 64 1.79 19.20 -1.19
CA ALA A 64 2.49 20.09 -0.27
C ALA A 64 3.99 19.77 -0.19
N ALA A 65 4.39 18.49 -0.15
CA ALA A 65 5.79 18.08 -0.14
C ALA A 65 6.53 18.41 -1.45
N TYR A 66 5.82 18.45 -2.58
CA TYR A 66 6.33 18.93 -3.87
C TYR A 66 6.26 20.45 -4.04
N GLY A 67 5.70 21.18 -3.06
CA GLY A 67 5.53 22.63 -3.11
C GLY A 67 4.42 23.09 -4.07
N TRP A 68 3.44 22.24 -4.36
CA TRP A 68 2.32 22.55 -5.25
C TRP A 68 1.15 23.13 -4.45
N GLU A 69 1.11 24.45 -4.29
CA GLU A 69 0.05 25.16 -3.56
C GLU A 69 -1.27 25.26 -4.34
N ASP A 70 -1.22 25.07 -5.67
CA ASP A 70 -2.37 25.13 -6.58
C ASP A 70 -2.97 23.74 -6.87
N TYR A 71 -2.54 22.70 -6.15
CA TYR A 71 -3.05 21.35 -6.35
C TYR A 71 -4.54 21.25 -5.99
N THR A 72 -5.31 20.66 -6.89
CA THR A 72 -6.71 20.31 -6.68
C THR A 72 -6.94 18.84 -7.05
N PRO A 73 -7.84 18.12 -6.36
CA PRO A 73 -8.20 16.74 -6.74
C PRO A 73 -8.74 16.60 -8.16
N GLU A 74 -9.24 17.69 -8.75
CA GLU A 74 -9.76 17.78 -10.12
C GLU A 74 -8.68 18.09 -11.16
N MET A 75 -7.43 18.31 -10.74
CA MET A 75 -6.30 18.54 -11.64
C MET A 75 -6.12 17.33 -12.58
N PRO A 76 -6.01 17.54 -13.91
CA PRO A 76 -5.82 16.45 -14.85
C PRO A 76 -4.48 15.73 -14.62
N ASP A 77 -4.49 14.41 -14.80
CA ASP A 77 -3.28 13.58 -14.69
C ASP A 77 -2.16 14.08 -15.63
N GLU A 78 -2.50 14.61 -16.80
CA GLU A 78 -1.54 15.16 -17.76
C GLU A 78 -0.77 16.36 -17.21
N GLU A 79 -1.41 17.20 -16.37
CA GLU A 79 -0.75 18.33 -15.71
C GLU A 79 0.28 17.83 -14.70
N ILE A 80 -0.14 16.88 -13.85
CA ILE A 80 0.71 16.25 -12.84
C ILE A 80 1.93 15.60 -13.52
N LEU A 81 1.70 14.83 -14.58
CA LEU A 81 2.76 14.17 -15.35
C LEU A 81 3.72 15.17 -15.99
N ARG A 82 3.22 16.29 -16.52
CA ARG A 82 4.07 17.34 -17.11
C ARG A 82 5.00 17.96 -16.07
N ARG A 83 4.48 18.29 -14.88
CA ARG A 83 5.28 18.85 -13.77
C ARG A 83 6.34 17.87 -13.30
N LEU A 84 5.98 16.61 -13.08
CA LEU A 84 6.93 15.56 -12.68
C LEU A 84 8.01 15.32 -13.74
N LEU A 85 7.64 15.34 -15.02
CA LEU A 85 8.60 15.18 -16.10
C LEU A 85 9.62 16.32 -16.14
N ALA A 86 9.18 17.57 -15.95
CA ALA A 86 10.08 18.72 -15.88
C ALA A 86 11.07 18.58 -14.71
N LEU A 87 10.57 18.29 -13.51
CA LEU A 87 11.38 18.07 -12.31
C LEU A 87 12.40 16.94 -12.50
N ASN A 88 11.98 15.83 -13.13
CA ASN A 88 12.86 14.70 -13.40
C ASN A 88 13.96 15.06 -14.40
N ARG A 89 13.67 15.89 -15.40
CA ARG A 89 14.69 16.37 -16.36
C ARG A 89 15.72 17.26 -15.67
N GLU A 90 15.29 18.16 -14.79
CA GLU A 90 16.20 19.01 -14.00
C GLU A 90 17.11 18.17 -13.11
N ARG A 91 16.53 17.22 -12.36
CA ARG A 91 17.29 16.28 -11.53
C ARG A 91 18.24 15.42 -12.35
N GLY A 92 17.81 14.96 -13.52
CA GLY A 92 18.64 14.19 -14.45
C GLY A 92 19.83 14.99 -14.98
N ALA A 93 19.64 16.27 -15.29
CA ALA A 93 20.73 17.15 -15.71
C ALA A 93 21.75 17.39 -14.59
N ILE A 94 21.28 17.49 -13.34
CA ILE A 94 22.15 17.62 -12.15
C ILE A 94 22.88 16.30 -11.84
N HIS A 95 22.23 15.15 -12.09
CA HIS A 95 22.79 13.83 -11.81
C HIS A 95 23.57 13.22 -12.98
N SER A 96 23.62 13.85 -14.16
CA SER A 96 24.53 13.43 -15.23
C SER A 96 25.97 13.46 -14.70
N PRO A 97 26.69 12.32 -14.68
CA PRO A 97 28.06 12.28 -14.18
C PRO A 97 28.90 13.25 -15.01
N VAL A 98 29.49 14.23 -14.32
CA VAL A 98 30.48 15.15 -14.89
C VAL A 98 31.58 14.32 -15.56
N GLY A 99 31.60 14.34 -16.89
CA GLY A 99 32.74 13.98 -17.75
C GLY A 99 33.29 12.56 -17.63
N VAL A 100 32.73 11.61 -18.38
CA VAL A 100 33.55 10.54 -18.99
C VAL A 100 33.71 10.92 -20.45
N LYS A 101 34.81 11.61 -20.77
CA LYS A 101 35.27 11.76 -22.16
C LYS A 101 35.65 10.35 -22.65
N GLN A 102 35.00 9.89 -23.71
CA GLN A 102 35.58 8.85 -24.57
C GLN A 102 36.58 9.48 -25.52
#